data_AF-V6LEA8-F1
#
_entry.id   AF-V6LEA8-F1
#
_cell.length_a   1.000
_cell.length_b   1.000
_cell.length_c   1.000
_cell.angle_alpha   90.00
_cell.angle_beta   90.00
_cell.angle_gamma   90.00
#
_symmetry.space_group_name_H-M   'P 1'
#
loop_
_entity.id
_entity.type
_entity.pdbx_description
1 polymer ?
#
loop_
_entity_poly.entity_id
_entity_poly.type
_entity_poly.pdbx_seq_one_letter_code
_entity_poly.pdbx_strand_id
1 'polypeptide(L)'
;GAANRHGYRPPHALLPALLDAARARTDLRAQTLAFGGPRARWLARLNADWRFARRDTGGATIDAPPDRVLWEEGLFAERVALLGFLRKREPATGLDLLQSTWTTERAEDRLMFLDALRDGLSPDDEEFLERALGDRSRTVRATAAELLSGLPGSALAARMAVRARSCVTPDRTGATDHAAGATGVVGAGIAVEAPHECDPAMQRDGIVPRPPSGRGERSWWLGQIVEATPLDTWTGCFRGRTPAGIVALPVADGWREDLHAAWCRAAVRQRDVAWARALVGAPPAPAAQGQGDPARLLAVLPSGERSAWVAGFIAAHGLSDAFRILGVCAVPWSGRLGGAVLDALEIARDAGSYPWSFSGVLGLAERCLDPADTERLAPLAALPDEPLNGSPGAGGYWAEAFQRLVGTLRMRATMLAELTGTGTEPA
;
A
#
# COMPACT_ATOMS: atom_id res chain seq x y z
N GLY A 1 -20.05 -2.89 -3.11
CA GLY A 1 -19.71 -1.50 -2.73
C GLY A 1 -20.93 -0.59 -2.66
N ALA A 2 -21.48 -0.17 -3.81
CA ALA A 2 -22.56 0.83 -3.88
C ALA A 2 -23.80 0.46 -3.07
N ALA A 3 -24.32 -0.77 -3.21
CA ALA A 3 -25.49 -1.22 -2.45
C ALA A 3 -25.34 -1.07 -0.92
N ASN A 4 -24.14 -1.32 -0.37
CA ASN A 4 -23.86 -1.12 1.06
C ASN A 4 -23.97 0.35 1.47
N ARG A 5 -23.53 1.29 0.62
CA ARG A 5 -23.60 2.73 0.92
C ARG A 5 -25.03 3.24 0.96
N HIS A 6 -25.91 2.65 0.14
CA HIS A 6 -27.35 2.93 0.18
C HIS A 6 -28.09 2.13 1.28
N GLY A 7 -27.39 1.33 2.08
CA GLY A 7 -27.99 0.54 3.15
C GLY A 7 -28.81 -0.66 2.69
N TYR A 8 -28.74 -1.05 1.41
CA TYR A 8 -29.46 -2.22 0.91
C TYR A 8 -28.94 -3.52 1.49
N ARG A 9 -29.80 -4.55 1.42
CA ARG A 9 -29.48 -5.92 1.79
C ARG A 9 -29.81 -6.87 0.64
N PRO A 10 -29.01 -7.93 0.44
CA PRO A 10 -29.33 -8.93 -0.57
C PRO A 10 -30.62 -9.66 -0.19
N PRO A 11 -31.48 -9.99 -1.17
CA PRO A 11 -32.54 -10.97 -0.97
C PRO A 11 -31.97 -12.26 -0.37
N HIS A 12 -32.61 -12.79 0.67
CA HIS A 12 -32.04 -13.91 1.44
C HIS A 12 -31.77 -15.15 0.58
N ALA A 13 -32.61 -15.40 -0.43
CA ALA A 13 -32.46 -16.51 -1.36
C ALA A 13 -31.16 -16.44 -2.19
N LEU A 14 -30.58 -15.25 -2.36
CA LEU A 14 -29.35 -15.05 -3.15
C LEU A 14 -28.06 -15.14 -2.32
N LEU A 15 -28.17 -15.29 -0.98
CA LEU A 15 -27.01 -15.40 -0.11
C LEU A 15 -26.08 -16.59 -0.43
N PRO A 16 -26.58 -17.81 -0.72
CA PRO A 16 -25.73 -18.92 -1.15
C PRO A 16 -24.89 -18.58 -2.39
N ALA A 17 -25.54 -18.07 -3.44
CA ALA A 17 -24.86 -17.69 -4.69
C ALA A 17 -23.81 -16.59 -4.47
N LEU A 18 -24.11 -15.61 -3.60
CA LEU A 18 -23.16 -14.56 -3.23
C LEU A 18 -21.94 -15.11 -2.49
N LEU A 19 -22.14 -16.10 -1.60
CA LEU A 19 -21.06 -16.78 -0.88
C LEU A 19 -20.23 -17.68 -1.80
N ASP A 20 -20.84 -18.38 -2.75
CA ASP A 20 -20.13 -19.18 -3.76
C ASP A 20 -19.29 -18.31 -4.69
N ALA A 21 -19.81 -17.15 -5.10
CA ALA A 21 -19.03 -16.18 -5.88
C ALA A 21 -17.79 -15.70 -5.09
N ALA A 22 -17.94 -15.38 -3.80
CA ALA A 22 -16.85 -14.95 -2.93
C ALA A 22 -15.89 -16.09 -2.53
N ARG A 23 -16.33 -17.35 -2.59
CA ARG A 23 -15.45 -18.51 -2.45
C ARG A 23 -14.44 -18.53 -3.60
N ALA A 24 -14.94 -18.43 -4.83
CA ALA A 24 -14.14 -18.43 -6.05
C ALA A 24 -13.29 -17.17 -6.22
N ARG A 25 -13.73 -16.03 -5.67
CA ARG A 25 -13.09 -14.71 -5.83
C ARG A 25 -12.75 -14.06 -4.49
N THR A 26 -11.47 -14.15 -4.12
CA THR A 26 -10.92 -13.62 -2.86
C THR A 26 -11.12 -12.12 -2.69
N ASP A 27 -11.04 -11.36 -3.78
CA ASP A 27 -11.24 -9.91 -3.85
C ASP A 27 -12.66 -9.46 -3.46
N LEU A 28 -13.67 -10.33 -3.65
CA LEU A 28 -15.06 -10.02 -3.33
C LEU A 28 -15.44 -10.31 -1.88
N ARG A 29 -14.66 -11.11 -1.16
CA ARG A 29 -15.03 -11.65 0.17
C ARG A 29 -15.44 -10.58 1.16
N ALA A 30 -14.62 -9.55 1.33
CA ALA A 30 -14.90 -8.47 2.28
C ALA A 30 -16.22 -7.73 1.94
N GLN A 31 -16.43 -7.40 0.67
CA GLN A 31 -17.64 -6.70 0.24
C GLN A 31 -18.90 -7.59 0.34
N THR A 32 -18.77 -8.87 0.01
CA THR A 32 -19.83 -9.87 0.15
C THR A 32 -20.25 -10.04 1.61
N LEU A 33 -19.30 -10.11 2.55
CA LEU A 33 -19.61 -10.24 3.97
C LEU A 33 -20.24 -8.97 4.54
N ALA A 34 -19.77 -7.79 4.11
CA ALA A 34 -20.38 -6.52 4.48
C ALA A 34 -21.84 -6.41 3.98
N PHE A 35 -22.12 -6.88 2.76
CA PHE A 35 -23.46 -6.84 2.16
C PHE A 35 -24.40 -7.88 2.76
N GLY A 36 -23.96 -9.13 2.84
CA GLY A 36 -24.72 -10.25 3.39
C GLY A 36 -24.91 -10.22 4.91
N GLY A 37 -24.06 -9.47 5.63
CA GLY A 37 -24.24 -9.18 7.05
C GLY A 37 -24.25 -10.42 7.96
N PRO A 38 -24.95 -10.37 9.12
CA PRO A 38 -25.01 -11.47 10.06
C PRO A 38 -25.59 -12.77 9.47
N ARG A 39 -26.56 -12.66 8.54
CA ARG A 39 -27.21 -13.84 7.93
C ARG A 39 -26.26 -14.62 7.02
N ALA A 40 -25.42 -13.94 6.24
CA ALA A 40 -24.39 -14.61 5.43
C ALA A 40 -23.37 -15.35 6.32
N ARG A 41 -22.97 -14.75 7.44
CA ARG A 41 -22.07 -15.40 8.42
C ARG A 41 -22.74 -16.60 9.10
N TRP A 42 -24.02 -16.49 9.46
CA TRP A 42 -24.80 -17.61 10.00
C TRP A 42 -24.86 -18.77 9.00
N LEU A 43 -25.19 -18.47 7.75
CA LEU A 43 -25.28 -19.46 6.68
C LEU A 43 -23.92 -20.14 6.41
N ALA A 44 -22.82 -19.39 6.49
CA ALA A 44 -21.46 -19.91 6.37
C ALA A 44 -21.06 -20.91 7.47
N ARG A 45 -21.74 -20.93 8.63
CA ARG A 45 -21.50 -21.96 9.65
C ARG A 45 -22.09 -23.32 9.27
N LEU A 46 -23.08 -23.34 8.38
CA LEU A 46 -23.77 -24.55 7.95
C LEU A 46 -23.09 -25.24 6.75
N ASN A 47 -22.10 -24.61 6.11
CA ASN A 47 -21.40 -25.15 4.96
C ASN A 47 -19.88 -24.90 5.05
N ALA A 48 -19.10 -25.99 5.12
CA ALA A 48 -17.63 -25.93 5.25
C ALA A 48 -16.94 -25.21 4.08
N ASP A 49 -17.56 -25.23 2.90
CA ASP A 49 -17.04 -24.58 1.69
C ASP A 49 -16.93 -23.06 1.82
N TRP A 50 -17.75 -22.46 2.69
CA TRP A 50 -17.76 -21.02 2.96
C TRP A 50 -16.90 -20.64 4.17
N ARG A 51 -15.86 -21.42 4.48
CA ARG A 51 -14.94 -21.15 5.61
C ARG A 51 -14.35 -19.73 5.63
N PHE A 52 -14.22 -19.07 4.48
CA PHE A 52 -13.74 -17.69 4.41
C PHE A 52 -14.70 -16.70 5.09
N ALA A 53 -16.00 -17.00 5.10
CA ALA A 53 -17.06 -16.19 5.70
C ALA A 53 -17.21 -16.44 7.21
N ARG A 54 -16.54 -17.48 7.73
CA ARG A 54 -16.42 -17.75 9.17
C ARG A 54 -15.29 -16.95 9.83
N ARG A 55 -14.36 -16.39 9.06
CA ARG A 55 -13.34 -15.47 9.57
C ARG A 55 -14.03 -14.15 9.86
N ASP A 56 -14.38 -13.94 11.12
CA ASP A 56 -15.18 -12.79 11.51
C ASP A 56 -14.36 -11.50 11.43
N THR A 57 -14.91 -10.52 10.72
CA THR A 57 -14.54 -9.12 10.86
C THR A 57 -15.72 -8.46 11.57
N GLY A 58 -15.57 -8.33 12.89
CA GLY A 58 -16.28 -7.45 13.80
C GLY A 58 -17.69 -7.03 13.41
N GLY A 59 -18.68 -7.78 13.86
CA GLY A 59 -20.09 -7.46 13.63
C GLY A 59 -21.03 -8.10 14.62
N ALA A 60 -20.68 -8.11 15.90
CA ALA A 60 -21.63 -8.28 16.99
C ALA A 60 -21.58 -7.02 17.86
N THR A 61 -22.66 -6.25 17.84
CA THR A 61 -23.01 -5.36 18.95
C THR A 61 -24.07 -6.09 19.75
N ILE A 62 -23.75 -6.43 20.99
CA ILE A 62 -24.56 -6.36 22.22
C ILE A 62 -23.61 -6.73 23.38
N ASP A 63 -23.37 -5.73 24.24
CA ASP A 63 -22.91 -5.73 25.64
C ASP A 63 -21.75 -6.63 26.09
N ALA A 64 -20.67 -6.02 26.61
CA ALA A 64 -19.60 -6.71 27.32
C ALA A 64 -20.12 -7.48 28.58
N PRO A 65 -19.47 -8.60 28.99
CA PRO A 65 -18.14 -9.04 28.58
C PRO A 65 -18.10 -10.47 27.97
N PRO A 66 -18.43 -10.63 26.67
CA PRO A 66 -17.97 -11.76 25.87
C PRO A 66 -16.45 -11.70 25.59
N ASP A 67 -15.82 -10.52 25.70
CA ASP A 67 -14.45 -10.28 25.25
C ASP A 67 -13.40 -10.96 26.14
N ARG A 68 -13.55 -10.90 27.46
CA ARG A 68 -12.56 -11.50 28.38
C ARG A 68 -12.64 -13.02 28.40
N VAL A 69 -13.84 -13.58 28.39
CA VAL A 69 -14.05 -15.03 28.30
C VAL A 69 -13.52 -15.55 26.96
N LEU A 70 -13.82 -14.87 25.84
CA LEU A 70 -13.25 -15.25 24.54
C LEU A 70 -11.72 -15.10 24.51
N TRP A 71 -11.15 -14.12 25.20
CA TRP A 71 -9.71 -13.97 25.30
C TRP A 71 -9.04 -15.09 26.09
N GLU A 72 -9.64 -15.54 27.19
CA GLU A 72 -9.11 -16.55 28.10
C GLU A 72 -9.35 -17.98 27.60
N GLU A 73 -10.54 -18.27 27.06
CA GLU A 73 -10.98 -19.62 26.68
C GLU A 73 -10.97 -19.86 25.16
N GLY A 74 -10.94 -18.79 24.36
CA GLY A 74 -11.06 -18.86 22.92
C GLY A 74 -9.84 -19.47 22.23
N LEU A 75 -10.08 -20.00 21.03
CA LEU A 75 -9.01 -20.46 20.16
C LEU A 75 -8.12 -19.28 19.75
N PHE A 76 -6.85 -19.56 19.46
CA PHE A 76 -5.89 -18.54 19.04
C PHE A 76 -6.40 -17.61 17.91
N ALA A 77 -7.04 -18.19 16.88
CA ALA A 77 -7.60 -17.40 15.79
C ALA A 77 -8.74 -16.46 16.22
N GLU A 78 -9.51 -16.85 17.23
CA GLU A 78 -10.58 -16.05 17.82
C GLU A 78 -10.00 -14.91 18.65
N ARG A 79 -8.92 -15.18 19.40
CA ARG A 79 -8.17 -14.17 20.17
C ARG A 79 -7.56 -13.11 19.24
N VAL A 80 -6.93 -13.51 18.14
CA VAL A 80 -6.38 -12.57 17.13
C VAL A 80 -7.50 -11.73 16.49
N ALA A 81 -8.64 -12.36 16.17
CA ALA A 81 -9.79 -11.64 15.61
C ALA A 81 -10.40 -10.65 16.62
N LEU A 82 -10.51 -11.04 17.89
CA LEU A 82 -10.95 -10.17 18.98
C LEU A 82 -9.99 -8.99 19.15
N LEU A 83 -8.68 -9.24 19.21
CA LEU A 83 -7.69 -8.16 19.30
C LEU A 83 -7.83 -7.20 18.12
N GLY A 84 -7.88 -7.71 16.89
CA GLY A 84 -8.07 -6.86 15.70
C GLY A 84 -9.39 -6.08 15.69
N PHE A 85 -10.43 -6.58 16.35
CA PHE A 85 -11.69 -5.85 16.57
C PHE A 85 -11.52 -4.73 17.61
N LEU A 86 -10.95 -5.05 18.78
CA LEU A 86 -10.71 -4.09 19.86
C LEU A 86 -9.79 -2.97 19.40
N ARG A 87 -8.74 -3.27 18.63
CA ARG A 87 -7.84 -2.27 18.03
C ARG A 87 -8.54 -1.20 17.19
N LYS A 88 -9.72 -1.48 16.64
CA LYS A 88 -10.50 -0.53 15.84
C LYS A 88 -11.50 0.30 16.65
N ARG A 89 -11.82 -0.12 17.87
CA ARG A 89 -12.90 0.48 18.69
C ARG A 89 -12.39 1.01 20.02
N GLU A 90 -11.65 0.18 20.73
CA GLU A 90 -11.11 0.42 22.07
C GLU A 90 -9.67 -0.10 22.14
N PRO A 91 -8.70 0.62 21.55
CA PRO A 91 -7.31 0.16 21.41
C PRO A 91 -6.64 -0.17 22.75
N ALA A 92 -6.94 0.62 23.80
CA ALA A 92 -6.45 0.43 25.16
C ALA A 92 -6.91 -0.91 25.75
N THR A 93 -8.20 -1.24 25.64
CA THR A 93 -8.76 -2.53 26.10
C THR A 93 -8.07 -3.72 25.42
N GLY A 94 -7.83 -3.62 24.10
CA GLY A 94 -7.11 -4.65 23.37
C GLY A 94 -5.65 -4.81 23.82
N LEU A 95 -4.98 -3.69 24.09
CA LEU A 95 -3.61 -3.69 24.61
C LEU A 95 -3.54 -4.29 26.02
N ASP A 96 -4.47 -3.96 26.91
CA ASP A 96 -4.54 -4.51 28.28
C ASP A 96 -4.72 -6.04 28.26
N LEU A 97 -5.62 -6.55 27.41
CA LEU A 97 -5.80 -7.99 27.22
C LEU A 97 -4.50 -8.66 26.74
N LEU A 98 -3.84 -8.08 25.73
CA LEU A 98 -2.58 -8.61 25.22
C LEU A 98 -1.50 -8.63 26.31
N GLN A 99 -1.37 -7.54 27.07
CA GLN A 99 -0.38 -7.45 28.15
C GLN A 99 -0.63 -8.50 29.24
N SER A 100 -1.90 -8.82 29.53
CA SER A 100 -2.27 -9.76 30.60
C SER A 100 -1.77 -11.20 30.39
N THR A 101 -1.61 -11.65 29.14
CA THR A 101 -1.17 -13.02 28.83
C THR A 101 0.19 -13.09 28.14
N TRP A 102 0.82 -11.94 27.85
CA TRP A 102 2.04 -11.84 27.04
C TRP A 102 3.18 -12.77 27.47
N THR A 103 3.42 -12.89 28.78
CA THR A 103 4.52 -13.70 29.33
C THR A 103 4.29 -15.20 29.18
N THR A 104 3.02 -15.63 29.09
CA THR A 104 2.63 -17.03 28.93
C THR A 104 2.52 -17.47 27.47
N GLU A 105 2.39 -16.53 26.53
CA GLU A 105 2.26 -16.81 25.10
C GLU A 105 3.54 -17.44 24.51
N ARG A 106 3.36 -18.31 23.51
CA ARG A 106 4.46 -18.83 22.70
C ARG A 106 5.01 -17.74 21.78
N ALA A 107 6.23 -17.92 21.27
CA ALA A 107 6.88 -16.91 20.44
C ALA A 107 6.13 -16.65 19.12
N GLU A 108 5.54 -17.69 18.53
CA GLU A 108 4.73 -17.60 17.31
C GLU A 108 3.42 -16.82 17.57
N ASP A 109 2.75 -17.09 18.68
CA ASP A 109 1.51 -16.41 19.08
C ASP A 109 1.77 -14.93 19.35
N ARG A 110 2.85 -14.62 20.09
CA ARG A 110 3.32 -13.24 20.33
C ARG A 110 3.56 -12.47 19.04
N LEU A 111 4.18 -13.10 18.04
CA LEU A 111 4.44 -12.47 16.75
C LEU A 111 3.13 -12.05 16.06
N MET A 112 2.14 -12.94 16.04
CA MET A 112 0.84 -12.65 15.43
C MET A 112 0.05 -11.59 16.20
N PHE A 113 0.13 -11.58 17.54
CA PHE A 113 -0.49 -10.53 18.34
C PHE A 113 0.18 -9.16 18.14
N LEU A 114 1.51 -9.11 18.05
CA LEU A 114 2.21 -7.87 17.66
C LEU A 114 1.79 -7.40 16.27
N ASP A 115 1.67 -8.31 15.30
CA ASP A 115 1.24 -7.96 13.95
C ASP A 115 -0.16 -7.32 13.94
N ALA A 116 -1.05 -7.78 14.83
CA ALA A 116 -2.39 -7.18 15.01
C ALA A 116 -2.36 -5.73 15.54
N LEU A 117 -1.28 -5.29 16.21
CA LEU A 117 -1.15 -3.90 16.67
C LEU A 117 -0.88 -2.90 15.54
N ARG A 118 -0.50 -3.37 14.33
CA ARG A 118 -0.34 -2.50 13.15
C ARG A 118 -1.62 -1.72 12.85
N ASP A 119 -2.76 -2.37 13.01
CA ASP A 119 -4.06 -1.73 12.91
C ASP A 119 -4.27 -0.85 14.15
N GLY A 120 -4.32 0.47 13.93
CA GLY A 120 -4.52 1.44 15.00
C GLY A 120 -3.28 1.68 15.89
N LEU A 121 -2.07 1.36 15.42
CA LEU A 121 -0.82 1.65 16.12
C LEU A 121 -0.77 3.12 16.60
N SER A 122 -0.43 3.32 17.86
CA SER A 122 -0.51 4.61 18.55
C SER A 122 0.61 4.77 19.59
N PRO A 123 0.85 6.00 20.09
CA PRO A 123 1.80 6.23 21.19
C PRO A 123 1.50 5.42 22.46
N ASP A 124 0.23 5.07 22.72
CA ASP A 124 -0.16 4.28 23.89
C ASP A 124 0.42 2.85 23.87
N ASP A 125 0.82 2.36 22.68
CA ASP A 125 1.43 1.05 22.51
C ASP A 125 2.95 1.06 22.81
N GLU A 126 3.57 2.25 22.93
CA GLU A 126 5.03 2.41 22.99
C GLU A 126 5.66 1.67 24.17
N GLU A 127 5.11 1.83 25.37
CA GLU A 127 5.68 1.23 26.58
C GLU A 127 5.71 -0.31 26.48
N PHE A 128 4.65 -0.90 25.94
CA PHE A 128 4.56 -2.33 25.70
C PHE A 128 5.58 -2.79 24.66
N LEU A 129 5.70 -2.06 23.54
CA LEU A 129 6.62 -2.40 22.46
C LEU A 129 8.09 -2.25 22.88
N GLU A 130 8.44 -1.23 23.68
CA GLU A 130 9.78 -1.07 24.25
C GLU A 130 10.14 -2.24 25.18
N ARG A 131 9.19 -2.74 25.97
CA ARG A 131 9.37 -4.01 26.72
C ARG A 131 9.56 -5.20 25.78
N ALA A 132 8.83 -5.26 24.68
CA ALA A 132 8.94 -6.35 23.69
C ALA A 132 10.29 -6.36 22.92
N LEU A 133 11.05 -5.27 22.90
CA LEU A 133 12.45 -5.28 22.43
C LEU A 133 13.36 -6.18 23.29
N GLY A 134 12.97 -6.48 24.53
CA GLY A 134 13.66 -7.43 25.41
C GLY A 134 13.27 -8.89 25.19
N ASP A 135 12.39 -9.21 24.24
CA ASP A 135 11.88 -10.57 24.05
C ASP A 135 12.98 -11.57 23.68
N ARG A 136 12.88 -12.81 24.15
CA ARG A 136 13.82 -13.90 23.78
C ARG A 136 13.83 -14.20 22.28
N SER A 137 12.69 -14.07 21.61
CA SER A 137 12.55 -14.35 20.19
C SER A 137 13.04 -13.19 19.32
N ARG A 138 13.98 -13.48 18.42
CA ARG A 138 14.51 -12.49 17.46
C ARG A 138 13.42 -11.88 16.58
N THR A 139 12.43 -12.68 16.15
CA THR A 139 11.36 -12.20 15.26
C THR A 139 10.37 -11.31 16.00
N VAL A 140 10.11 -11.58 17.28
CA VAL A 140 9.28 -10.72 18.14
C VAL A 140 9.98 -9.38 18.36
N ARG A 141 11.27 -9.38 18.73
CA ARG A 141 12.05 -8.13 18.86
C ARG A 141 12.07 -7.31 17.57
N ALA A 142 12.31 -7.97 16.43
CA ALA A 142 12.33 -7.30 15.13
C ALA A 142 10.98 -6.65 14.80
N THR A 143 9.87 -7.34 15.09
CA THR A 143 8.52 -6.80 14.86
C THR A 143 8.20 -5.65 15.81
N ALA A 144 8.61 -5.74 17.08
CA ALA A 144 8.45 -4.63 18.04
C ALA A 144 9.23 -3.38 17.60
N ALA A 145 10.50 -3.54 17.19
CA ALA A 145 11.31 -2.45 16.63
C ALA A 145 10.69 -1.87 15.36
N GLU A 146 10.16 -2.74 14.49
CA GLU A 146 9.45 -2.34 13.29
C GLU A 146 8.23 -1.45 13.61
N LEU A 147 7.41 -1.84 14.58
CA LEU A 147 6.25 -1.05 15.02
C LEU A 147 6.68 0.29 15.65
N LEU A 148 7.66 0.27 16.55
CA LEU A 148 8.20 1.49 17.16
C LEU A 148 8.76 2.47 16.12
N SER A 149 9.43 1.98 15.09
CA SER A 149 9.91 2.84 13.99
C SER A 149 8.78 3.41 13.11
N GLY A 150 7.56 2.90 13.22
CA GLY A 150 6.34 3.49 12.69
C GLY A 150 5.75 4.61 13.56
N LEU A 151 6.29 4.83 14.77
CA LEU A 151 5.92 5.89 15.70
C LEU A 151 7.07 6.92 15.78
N PRO A 152 7.01 8.03 15.01
CA PRO A 152 8.11 9.00 14.96
C PRO A 152 8.47 9.63 16.31
N GLY A 153 7.53 9.67 17.26
CA GLY A 153 7.72 10.18 18.61
C GLY A 153 8.32 9.17 19.60
N SER A 154 8.53 7.91 19.20
CA SER A 154 8.99 6.87 20.13
C SER A 154 10.45 7.05 20.58
N ALA A 155 10.78 6.49 21.74
CA ALA A 155 12.14 6.47 22.25
C ALA A 155 13.10 5.73 21.29
N LEU A 156 12.67 4.63 20.65
CA LEU A 156 13.45 3.95 19.62
C LEU A 156 13.72 4.87 18.42
N ALA A 157 12.70 5.56 17.93
CA ALA A 157 12.84 6.53 16.85
C ALA A 157 13.83 7.65 17.20
N ALA A 158 13.81 8.16 18.44
CA ALA A 158 14.80 9.13 18.92
C ALA A 158 16.23 8.56 18.93
N ARG A 159 16.41 7.31 19.39
CA ARG A 159 17.72 6.61 19.35
C ARG A 159 18.21 6.39 17.91
N MET A 160 17.31 6.09 16.97
CA MET A 160 17.64 5.98 15.55
C MET A 160 18.04 7.33 14.96
N ALA A 161 17.33 8.41 15.27
CA ALA A 161 17.68 9.75 14.82
C ALA A 161 19.07 10.20 15.32
N VAL A 162 19.47 9.82 16.53
CA VAL A 162 20.84 10.07 17.02
C VAL A 162 21.88 9.33 16.17
N ARG A 163 21.70 8.03 15.93
CA ARG A 163 22.63 7.23 15.11
C ARG A 163 22.66 7.68 13.65
N ALA A 164 21.50 8.01 13.08
CA ALA A 164 21.40 8.47 11.71
C ALA A 164 22.14 9.79 11.47
N ARG A 165 22.11 10.70 12.46
CA ARG A 165 22.83 11.99 12.41
C ARG A 165 24.34 11.86 12.45
N SER A 166 24.88 10.80 13.05
CA SER A 166 26.32 10.51 12.95
C SER A 166 26.69 9.86 11.61
N CYS A 167 25.74 9.17 10.96
CA CYS A 167 26.00 8.46 9.71
C CYS A 167 25.78 9.32 8.46
N VAL A 168 24.83 10.25 8.48
CA VAL A 168 24.42 11.02 7.29
C VAL A 168 24.45 12.50 7.65
N THR A 169 25.37 13.24 7.04
CA THR A 169 25.64 14.64 7.36
C THR A 169 25.64 15.52 6.11
N PRO A 170 25.35 16.84 6.25
CA PRO A 170 25.57 17.78 5.16
C PRO A 170 27.06 17.85 4.83
N ASP A 171 27.41 17.53 3.58
CA ASP A 171 28.76 17.72 3.08
C ASP A 171 29.02 19.21 2.89
N ARG A 172 29.98 19.74 3.66
CA ARG A 172 30.40 21.14 3.62
C ARG A 172 31.62 21.36 2.71
N THR A 173 32.20 20.30 2.17
CA THR A 173 33.43 20.36 1.38
C THR A 173 33.20 20.61 -0.12
N GLY A 174 31.95 20.52 -0.61
CA GLY A 174 31.56 20.86 -1.99
C GLY A 174 31.64 22.36 -2.39
N ALA A 175 32.29 23.21 -1.59
CA ALA A 175 32.49 24.63 -1.90
C ALA A 175 33.86 24.89 -2.55
N THR A 176 34.12 24.28 -3.70
CA THR A 176 35.04 24.84 -4.71
C THR A 176 34.72 24.24 -6.09
N ASP A 177 33.57 24.61 -6.66
CA ASP A 177 33.41 24.56 -8.11
C ASP A 177 33.62 25.97 -8.67
N HIS A 178 34.88 26.22 -9.04
CA HIS A 178 35.47 27.44 -9.57
C HIS A 178 34.95 27.80 -10.98
N ALA A 179 33.96 27.07 -11.48
CA ALA A 179 33.52 27.10 -12.86
C ALA A 179 31.99 27.28 -12.98
N ALA A 180 31.39 28.18 -12.21
CA ALA A 180 30.04 28.65 -12.49
C ALA A 180 29.88 30.11 -12.05
N GLY A 181 30.31 31.03 -12.93
CA GLY A 181 29.85 32.40 -12.90
C GLY A 181 28.38 32.47 -13.28
N ALA A 182 27.48 32.17 -12.35
CA ALA A 182 26.06 32.52 -12.41
C ALA A 182 25.44 32.34 -11.03
N THR A 183 24.68 33.35 -10.60
CA THR A 183 23.91 33.44 -9.36
C THR A 183 23.11 32.16 -9.04
N GLY A 184 23.52 31.42 -8.01
CA GLY A 184 22.78 30.29 -7.45
C GLY A 184 23.54 29.61 -6.30
N VAL A 185 22.87 29.39 -5.17
CA VAL A 185 23.43 28.86 -3.91
C VAL A 185 24.26 27.57 -4.14
N VAL A 186 25.54 27.59 -3.75
CA VAL A 186 26.45 26.42 -3.75
C VAL A 186 25.81 25.28 -2.97
N GLY A 187 25.50 24.17 -3.65
CA GLY A 187 24.78 23.04 -3.10
C GLY A 187 25.65 22.18 -2.19
N ALA A 188 25.48 22.29 -0.87
CA ALA A 188 25.99 21.32 0.09
C ALA A 188 25.45 19.92 -0.23
N GLY A 189 26.33 18.93 -0.48
CA GLY A 189 25.95 17.54 -0.75
C GLY A 189 25.60 16.76 0.52
N ILE A 190 25.50 15.44 0.40
CA ILE A 190 25.33 14.51 1.52
C ILE A 190 26.57 13.63 1.63
N ALA A 191 27.24 13.69 2.78
CA ALA A 191 28.30 12.78 3.16
C ALA A 191 27.73 11.66 4.01
N VAL A 192 28.17 10.43 3.74
CA VAL A 192 27.69 9.22 4.43
C VAL A 192 28.88 8.48 5.04
N GLU A 193 28.89 8.34 6.36
CA GLU A 193 29.79 7.48 7.11
C GLU A 193 28.98 6.33 7.71
N ALA A 194 28.94 5.20 7.00
CA ALA A 194 28.20 4.03 7.46
C ALA A 194 28.81 3.42 8.74
N PRO A 195 28.02 2.82 9.64
CA PRO A 195 28.53 2.20 10.86
C PRO A 195 29.64 1.17 10.58
N HIS A 196 30.68 1.16 11.41
CA HIS A 196 31.77 0.18 11.30
C HIS A 196 31.44 -1.17 11.95
N GLU A 197 30.50 -1.18 12.89
CA GLU A 197 30.04 -2.39 13.58
C GLU A 197 28.56 -2.28 13.95
N CYS A 198 27.95 -3.42 14.31
CA CYS A 198 26.60 -3.49 14.86
C CYS A 198 26.67 -3.87 16.35
N ASP A 199 26.69 -2.85 17.20
CA ASP A 199 26.85 -3.00 18.64
C ASP A 199 25.62 -3.68 19.31
N PRO A 200 25.73 -4.14 20.57
CA PRO A 200 24.61 -4.77 21.28
C PRO A 200 23.38 -3.86 21.47
N ALA A 201 23.55 -2.54 21.53
CA ALA A 201 22.45 -1.59 21.65
C ALA A 201 21.67 -1.46 20.33
N MET A 202 22.37 -1.49 19.19
CA MET A 202 21.77 -1.56 17.86
C MET A 202 20.96 -2.85 17.70
N GLN A 203 21.51 -3.99 18.14
CA GLN A 203 20.79 -5.28 18.08
C GLN A 203 19.55 -5.30 18.98
N ARG A 204 19.63 -4.68 20.17
CA ARG A 204 18.46 -4.48 21.04
C ARG A 204 17.39 -3.64 20.34
N ASP A 205 17.78 -2.58 19.65
CA ASP A 205 16.89 -1.70 18.90
C ASP A 205 16.43 -2.30 17.55
N GLY A 206 16.65 -3.61 17.34
CA GLY A 206 16.13 -4.34 16.19
C GLY A 206 16.99 -4.30 14.93
N ILE A 207 18.19 -3.69 14.97
CA ILE A 207 19.13 -3.75 13.86
C ILE A 207 19.67 -5.17 13.72
N VAL A 208 19.39 -5.80 12.57
CA VAL A 208 19.85 -7.16 12.30
C VAL A 208 21.34 -7.11 11.92
N PRO A 209 22.22 -7.85 12.61
CA PRO A 209 23.66 -7.77 12.36
C PRO A 209 24.07 -8.42 11.05
N ARG A 210 23.48 -9.57 10.68
CA ARG A 210 23.87 -10.31 9.47
C ARG A 210 23.05 -9.86 8.25
N PRO A 211 23.68 -9.37 7.17
CA PRO A 211 22.98 -9.04 5.94
C PRO A 211 22.52 -10.30 5.19
N PRO A 212 21.53 -10.17 4.30
CA PRO A 212 21.27 -11.16 3.25
C PRO A 212 22.48 -11.34 2.33
N SER A 213 22.59 -12.51 1.68
CA SER A 213 23.65 -12.80 0.72
C SER A 213 23.74 -11.73 -0.37
N GLY A 214 24.97 -11.28 -0.66
CA GLY A 214 25.24 -10.28 -1.70
C GLY A 214 25.08 -8.81 -1.28
N ARG A 215 24.76 -8.53 -0.02
CA ARG A 215 24.71 -7.16 0.53
C ARG A 215 25.84 -6.92 1.52
N GLY A 216 26.53 -5.78 1.39
CA GLY A 216 27.59 -5.38 2.32
C GLY A 216 27.05 -5.01 3.70
N GLU A 217 27.78 -5.37 4.76
CA GLU A 217 27.36 -5.18 6.16
C GLU A 217 27.12 -3.71 6.51
N ARG A 218 28.04 -2.81 6.12
CA ARG A 218 27.94 -1.37 6.37
C ARG A 218 26.67 -0.75 5.75
N SER A 219 26.41 -1.08 4.49
CA SER A 219 25.19 -0.67 3.76
C SER A 219 23.92 -1.22 4.43
N TRP A 220 23.97 -2.48 4.87
CA TRP A 220 22.85 -3.11 5.57
C TRP A 220 22.51 -2.45 6.90
N TRP A 221 23.50 -2.12 7.72
CA TRP A 221 23.26 -1.43 8.99
C TRP A 221 22.81 0.01 8.78
N LEU A 222 23.45 0.74 7.87
CA LEU A 222 23.04 2.10 7.49
C LEU A 222 21.58 2.12 7.03
N GLY A 223 21.21 1.21 6.12
CA GLY A 223 19.87 1.15 5.56
C GLY A 223 18.80 0.89 6.62
N GLN A 224 19.07 0.07 7.63
CA GLN A 224 18.15 -0.18 8.75
C GLN A 224 18.05 1.03 9.69
N ILE A 225 19.16 1.70 10.00
CA ILE A 225 19.18 2.92 10.83
C ILE A 225 18.36 4.03 10.16
N VAL A 226 18.64 4.30 8.88
CA VAL A 226 17.94 5.35 8.11
C VAL A 226 16.45 5.02 7.98
N GLU A 227 16.11 3.76 7.69
CA GLU A 227 14.72 3.33 7.58
C GLU A 227 13.93 3.51 8.88
N ALA A 228 14.58 3.29 10.03
CA ALA A 228 13.96 3.40 11.34
C ALA A 228 14.00 4.84 11.92
N THR A 229 14.55 5.81 11.18
CA THR A 229 14.68 7.20 11.61
C THR A 229 13.45 8.03 11.23
N PRO A 230 12.89 8.85 12.15
CA PRO A 230 11.86 9.84 11.83
C PRO A 230 12.28 10.73 10.68
N LEU A 231 11.42 10.86 9.67
CA LEU A 231 11.76 11.61 8.46
C LEU A 231 11.98 13.12 8.73
N ASP A 232 11.32 13.66 9.75
CA ASP A 232 11.53 15.05 10.20
C ASP A 232 12.97 15.32 10.66
N THR A 233 13.70 14.29 11.11
CA THR A 233 15.13 14.39 11.47
C THR A 233 15.93 15.02 10.33
N TRP A 234 15.66 14.61 9.10
CA TRP A 234 16.40 15.05 7.93
C TRP A 234 16.15 16.53 7.62
N THR A 235 14.92 17.01 7.76
CA THR A 235 14.61 18.44 7.57
C THR A 235 15.40 19.30 8.54
N GLY A 236 15.50 18.89 9.81
CA GLY A 236 16.36 19.54 10.81
C GLY A 236 17.84 19.49 10.46
N CYS A 237 18.36 18.32 10.08
CA CYS A 237 19.78 18.13 9.72
C CYS A 237 20.21 18.99 8.54
N PHE A 238 19.32 19.18 7.56
CA PHE A 238 19.61 19.88 6.32
C PHE A 238 19.05 21.32 6.32
N ARG A 239 19.08 21.98 7.49
CA ARG A 239 18.76 23.42 7.66
C ARG A 239 17.36 23.82 7.19
N GLY A 240 16.35 22.97 7.46
CA GLY A 240 14.97 23.24 7.09
C GLY A 240 14.67 23.08 5.61
N ARG A 241 15.56 22.44 4.83
CA ARG A 241 15.26 22.10 3.43
C ARG A 241 14.00 21.24 3.35
N THR A 242 13.25 21.45 2.27
CA THR A 242 12.10 20.61 1.94
C THR A 242 12.55 19.19 1.62
N PRO A 243 11.69 18.17 1.77
CA PRO A 243 12.02 16.79 1.39
C PRO A 243 12.54 16.67 -0.05
N ALA A 244 11.91 17.36 -1.01
CA ALA A 244 12.37 17.40 -2.40
C ALA A 244 13.77 18.02 -2.54
N GLY A 245 14.04 19.09 -1.79
CA GLY A 245 15.35 19.72 -1.76
C GLY A 245 16.44 18.85 -1.13
N ILE A 246 16.09 17.92 -0.24
CA ILE A 246 17.03 16.95 0.36
C ILE A 246 17.28 15.78 -0.60
N VAL A 247 16.23 15.20 -1.18
CA VAL A 247 16.30 14.08 -2.14
C VAL A 247 17.09 14.47 -3.41
N ALA A 248 17.07 15.76 -3.77
CA ALA A 248 17.83 16.29 -4.91
C ALA A 248 19.33 16.49 -4.63
N LEU A 249 19.77 16.44 -3.37
CA LEU A 249 21.19 16.64 -3.06
C LEU A 249 22.04 15.51 -3.63
N PRO A 250 23.25 15.81 -4.15
CA PRO A 250 24.21 14.79 -4.51
C PRO A 250 24.64 14.01 -3.25
N VAL A 251 24.79 12.70 -3.37
CA VAL A 251 25.24 11.81 -2.29
C VAL A 251 26.61 11.27 -2.68
N ALA A 252 27.61 11.47 -1.83
CA ALA A 252 28.98 11.03 -2.07
C ALA A 252 29.11 9.49 -2.07
N ASP A 253 30.24 9.01 -2.61
CA ASP A 253 30.74 7.63 -2.48
C ASP A 253 29.77 6.50 -2.86
N GLY A 254 28.82 6.77 -3.76
CA GLY A 254 27.89 5.77 -4.28
C GLY A 254 26.73 5.41 -3.33
N TRP A 255 26.57 6.10 -2.20
CA TRP A 255 25.54 5.79 -1.19
C TRP A 255 24.11 6.17 -1.58
N ARG A 256 23.91 6.82 -2.73
CA ARG A 256 22.61 7.38 -3.14
C ARG A 256 21.51 6.33 -3.14
N GLU A 257 21.75 5.17 -3.74
CA GLU A 257 20.73 4.13 -3.90
C GLU A 257 20.29 3.55 -2.56
N ASP A 258 21.25 3.22 -1.69
CA ASP A 258 20.97 2.69 -0.34
C ASP A 258 20.21 3.70 0.52
N LEU A 259 20.63 4.96 0.49
CA LEU A 259 19.99 6.05 1.25
C LEU A 259 18.56 6.30 0.77
N HIS A 260 18.36 6.44 -0.55
CA HIS A 260 17.03 6.63 -1.13
C HIS A 260 16.13 5.43 -0.88
N ALA A 261 16.63 4.20 -1.02
CA ALA A 261 15.85 3.01 -0.74
C ALA A 261 15.40 2.95 0.73
N ALA A 262 16.24 3.37 1.68
CA ALA A 262 15.89 3.46 3.09
C ALA A 262 14.86 4.56 3.37
N TRP A 263 15.01 5.74 2.77
CA TRP A 263 13.99 6.80 2.84
C TRP A 263 12.65 6.39 2.23
N CYS A 264 12.63 5.64 1.13
CA CYS A 264 11.39 5.10 0.56
C CYS A 264 10.67 4.19 1.56
N ARG A 265 11.39 3.31 2.24
CA ARG A 265 10.79 2.43 3.26
C ARG A 265 10.31 3.21 4.48
N ALA A 266 11.08 4.21 4.94
CA ALA A 266 10.66 5.10 6.02
C ALA A 266 9.38 5.90 5.67
N ALA A 267 9.30 6.45 4.46
CA ALA A 267 8.14 7.22 3.99
C ALA A 267 6.86 6.38 3.93
N VAL A 268 6.97 5.13 3.45
CA VAL A 268 5.84 4.18 3.47
C VAL A 268 5.44 3.83 4.89
N ARG A 269 6.42 3.53 5.75
CA ARG A 269 6.19 3.11 7.15
C ARG A 269 5.52 4.21 7.97
N GLN A 270 6.02 5.44 7.88
CA GLN A 270 5.53 6.60 8.61
C GLN A 270 4.31 7.26 7.91
N ARG A 271 3.94 6.79 6.71
CA ARG A 271 2.91 7.38 5.84
C ARG A 271 3.12 8.88 5.59
N ASP A 272 4.37 9.28 5.42
CA ASP A 272 4.73 10.68 5.18
C ASP A 272 4.51 11.07 3.71
N VAL A 273 3.49 11.89 3.48
CA VAL A 273 3.08 12.33 2.14
C VAL A 273 4.13 13.22 1.48
N ALA A 274 4.82 14.10 2.23
CA ALA A 274 5.77 15.05 1.67
C ALA A 274 7.04 14.34 1.17
N TRP A 275 7.54 13.37 1.95
CA TRP A 275 8.65 12.52 1.56
C TRP A 275 8.28 11.53 0.46
N ALA A 276 7.11 10.89 0.53
CA ALA A 276 6.65 10.01 -0.54
C ALA A 276 6.58 10.75 -1.89
N ARG A 277 6.08 12.00 -1.88
CA ARG A 277 6.02 12.87 -3.07
C ARG A 277 7.41 13.23 -3.60
N ALA A 278 8.34 13.56 -2.70
CA ALA A 278 9.71 13.89 -3.07
C ALA A 278 10.46 12.70 -3.68
N LEU A 279 10.28 11.51 -3.10
CA LEU A 279 10.99 10.28 -3.49
C LEU A 279 10.42 9.67 -4.77
N VAL A 280 9.11 9.72 -4.99
CA VAL A 280 8.50 9.23 -6.23
C VAL A 280 8.81 10.16 -7.42
N GLY A 281 9.07 11.44 -7.16
CA GLY A 281 9.40 12.44 -8.17
C GLY A 281 8.23 12.82 -9.07
N ALA A 282 8.50 13.62 -10.11
CA ALA A 282 7.51 13.95 -11.13
C ALA A 282 7.49 12.88 -12.24
N PRO A 283 6.31 12.53 -12.82
CA PRO A 283 6.28 11.79 -14.07
C PRO A 283 6.95 12.66 -15.16
N PRO A 284 7.81 12.11 -16.04
CA PRO A 284 7.94 10.71 -16.39
C PRO A 284 9.22 10.07 -15.84
N ALA A 285 9.66 10.39 -14.60
CA ALA A 285 10.77 9.64 -14.04
C ALA A 285 10.43 8.14 -14.12
N PRO A 286 11.28 7.30 -14.76
CA PRO A 286 11.05 5.87 -14.75
C PRO A 286 10.95 5.45 -13.29
N ALA A 287 10.07 4.51 -12.99
CA ALA A 287 10.04 3.83 -11.71
C ALA A 287 11.45 3.32 -11.43
N ALA A 288 12.26 4.09 -10.70
CA ALA A 288 13.70 3.90 -10.68
C ALA A 288 13.97 2.49 -10.17
N GLN A 289 14.49 1.64 -11.05
CA GLN A 289 14.79 0.26 -10.77
C GLN A 289 15.85 0.26 -9.66
N GLY A 290 15.46 -0.11 -8.45
CA GLY A 290 16.32 -0.08 -7.25
C GLY A 290 15.93 0.95 -6.19
N GLN A 291 15.15 1.99 -6.50
CA GLN A 291 14.72 3.03 -5.55
C GLN A 291 13.34 2.72 -4.95
N GLY A 292 13.21 1.62 -4.22
CA GLY A 292 11.96 1.25 -3.55
C GLY A 292 10.81 0.85 -4.51
N ASP A 293 9.67 0.45 -3.93
CA ASP A 293 8.49 0.05 -4.68
C ASP A 293 7.57 1.27 -4.91
N PRO A 294 7.52 1.86 -6.13
CA PRO A 294 6.76 3.09 -6.39
C PRO A 294 5.26 2.93 -6.11
N ALA A 295 4.70 1.71 -6.25
CA ALA A 295 3.33 1.44 -5.89
C ALA A 295 3.06 1.70 -4.39
N ARG A 296 4.02 1.39 -3.51
CA ARG A 296 3.89 1.65 -2.06
C ARG A 296 3.99 3.14 -1.74
N LEU A 297 4.89 3.88 -2.38
CA LEU A 297 4.98 5.33 -2.20
C LEU A 297 3.72 6.04 -2.71
N LEU A 298 3.22 5.65 -3.88
CA LEU A 298 1.97 6.17 -4.43
C LEU A 298 0.78 5.86 -3.53
N ALA A 299 0.78 4.71 -2.84
CA ALA A 299 -0.28 4.35 -1.90
C ALA A 299 -0.38 5.31 -0.69
N VAL A 300 0.71 5.99 -0.34
CA VAL A 300 0.75 7.03 0.71
C VAL A 300 0.12 8.34 0.22
N LEU A 301 0.24 8.66 -1.07
CA LEU A 301 -0.26 9.92 -1.62
C LEU A 301 -1.80 10.00 -1.60
N PRO A 302 -2.36 11.23 -1.47
CA PRO A 302 -3.79 11.47 -1.68
C PRO A 302 -4.27 10.88 -3.02
N SER A 303 -5.50 10.37 -3.06
CA SER A 303 -6.04 9.67 -4.23
C SER A 303 -5.94 10.49 -5.53
N GLY A 304 -6.27 11.78 -5.48
CA GLY A 304 -6.19 12.68 -6.63
C GLY A 304 -4.76 12.86 -7.16
N GLU A 305 -3.79 13.07 -6.26
CA GLU A 305 -2.37 13.22 -6.63
C GLU A 305 -1.81 11.93 -7.22
N ARG A 306 -2.08 10.78 -6.57
CA ARG A 306 -1.72 9.45 -7.09
C ARG A 306 -2.30 9.22 -8.48
N SER A 307 -3.59 9.51 -8.68
CA SER A 307 -4.22 9.34 -9.99
C SER A 307 -3.60 10.23 -11.07
N ALA A 308 -3.27 11.48 -10.74
CA ALA A 308 -2.58 12.37 -11.66
C ALA A 308 -1.17 11.89 -12.02
N TRP A 309 -0.43 11.39 -11.02
CA TRP A 309 0.92 10.85 -11.23
C TRP A 309 0.90 9.62 -12.13
N VAL A 310 0.02 8.65 -11.84
CA VAL A 310 -0.09 7.41 -12.63
C VAL A 310 -0.57 7.70 -14.05
N ALA A 311 -1.50 8.65 -14.23
CA ALA A 311 -1.91 9.09 -15.56
C ALA A 311 -0.73 9.67 -16.38
N GLY A 312 0.08 10.52 -15.75
CA GLY A 312 1.29 11.08 -16.39
C GLY A 312 2.34 10.00 -16.71
N PHE A 313 2.51 9.02 -15.83
CA PHE A 313 3.40 7.88 -16.08
C PHE A 313 2.95 7.06 -17.29
N ILE A 314 1.66 6.73 -17.37
CA ILE A 314 1.08 5.97 -18.49
C ILE A 314 1.20 6.74 -19.80
N ALA A 315 0.94 8.05 -19.78
CA ALA A 315 1.08 8.89 -20.97
C ALA A 315 2.51 8.89 -21.52
N ALA A 316 3.53 8.72 -20.67
CA ALA A 316 4.93 8.75 -21.07
C ALA A 316 5.53 7.36 -21.39
N HIS A 317 5.09 6.30 -20.71
CA HIS A 317 5.70 4.96 -20.81
C HIS A 317 4.75 3.87 -21.32
N GLY A 318 3.47 4.18 -21.49
CA GLY A 318 2.44 3.22 -21.84
C GLY A 318 2.06 2.29 -20.67
N LEU A 319 1.43 1.16 -21.02
CA LEU A 319 0.76 0.28 -20.04
C LEU A 319 1.62 -0.87 -19.52
N SER A 320 2.68 -1.26 -20.24
CA SER A 320 3.50 -2.43 -19.91
C SER A 320 4.10 -2.35 -18.50
N ASP A 321 4.48 -1.15 -18.06
CA ASP A 321 5.08 -0.91 -16.74
C ASP A 321 4.08 -0.40 -15.69
N ALA A 322 2.81 -0.19 -16.07
CA ALA A 322 1.83 0.51 -15.24
C ALA A 322 1.00 -0.42 -14.34
N PHE A 323 1.00 -1.74 -14.56
CA PHE A 323 0.07 -2.65 -13.88
C PHE A 323 0.14 -2.58 -12.34
N ARG A 324 1.36 -2.55 -11.77
CA ARG A 324 1.55 -2.49 -10.31
C ARG A 324 1.05 -1.17 -9.70
N ILE A 325 1.29 -0.04 -10.37
CA ILE A 325 0.88 1.29 -9.89
C ILE A 325 -0.63 1.54 -10.11
N LEU A 326 -1.24 0.91 -11.11
CA LEU A 326 -2.70 0.92 -11.30
C LEU A 326 -3.43 0.19 -10.16
N GLY A 327 -2.84 -0.89 -9.63
CA GLY A 327 -3.42 -1.68 -8.55
C GLY A 327 -3.57 -0.95 -7.21
N VAL A 328 -2.86 0.17 -7.00
CA VAL A 328 -2.95 0.98 -5.78
C VAL A 328 -3.82 2.22 -5.94
N CYS A 329 -4.40 2.46 -7.11
CA CYS A 329 -5.26 3.61 -7.37
C CYS A 329 -6.65 3.44 -6.74
N ALA A 330 -7.26 4.56 -6.36
CA ALA A 330 -8.63 4.55 -5.85
C ALA A 330 -9.61 4.08 -6.95
N VAL A 331 -10.69 3.40 -6.53
CA VAL A 331 -11.74 2.91 -7.42
C VAL A 331 -13.07 3.59 -7.14
N PRO A 332 -13.83 4.04 -8.16
CA PRO A 332 -13.45 4.05 -9.57
C PRO A 332 -12.25 4.99 -9.86
N TRP A 333 -11.51 4.72 -10.93
CA TRP A 333 -10.44 5.58 -11.41
C TRP A 333 -11.01 6.96 -11.76
N SER A 334 -10.31 8.02 -11.36
CA SER A 334 -10.67 9.38 -11.76
C SER A 334 -10.66 9.52 -13.29
N GLY A 335 -11.48 10.43 -13.85
CA GLY A 335 -11.52 10.65 -15.31
C GLY A 335 -10.17 10.92 -15.97
N ARG A 336 -9.22 11.59 -15.28
CA ARG A 336 -7.85 11.78 -15.78
C ARG A 336 -7.09 10.44 -15.94
N LEU A 337 -7.15 9.58 -14.93
CA LEU A 337 -6.51 8.27 -14.95
C LEU A 337 -7.20 7.31 -15.93
N GLY A 338 -8.54 7.28 -15.91
CA GLY A 338 -9.34 6.51 -16.87
C GLY A 338 -8.98 6.88 -18.30
N GLY A 339 -8.99 8.19 -18.60
CA GLY A 339 -8.58 8.71 -19.90
C GLY A 339 -7.19 8.26 -20.34
N ALA A 340 -6.17 8.41 -19.49
CA ALA A 340 -4.81 8.00 -19.83
C ALA A 340 -4.68 6.49 -20.11
N VAL A 341 -5.42 5.64 -19.37
CA VAL A 341 -5.46 4.20 -19.66
C VAL A 341 -6.13 3.93 -21.00
N LEU A 342 -7.25 4.59 -21.30
CA LEU A 342 -7.97 4.43 -22.55
C LEU A 342 -7.13 4.87 -23.75
N ASP A 343 -6.49 6.04 -23.66
CA ASP A 343 -5.61 6.57 -24.69
C ASP A 343 -4.44 5.60 -24.95
N ALA A 344 -3.86 5.02 -23.90
CA ALA A 344 -2.79 4.04 -24.05
C ALA A 344 -3.26 2.69 -24.63
N LEU A 345 -4.49 2.25 -24.34
CA LEU A 345 -5.08 1.07 -24.98
C LEU A 345 -5.38 1.33 -26.46
N GLU A 346 -5.86 2.53 -26.80
CA GLU A 346 -6.08 2.94 -28.19
C GLU A 346 -4.77 2.99 -28.98
N ILE A 347 -3.73 3.62 -28.42
CA ILE A 347 -2.38 3.62 -29.02
C ILE A 347 -1.87 2.19 -29.25
N ALA A 348 -2.08 1.28 -28.28
CA ALA A 348 -1.68 -0.11 -28.43
C ALA A 348 -2.47 -0.84 -29.52
N ARG A 349 -3.78 -0.57 -29.66
CA ARG A 349 -4.62 -1.07 -30.75
C ARG A 349 -4.10 -0.60 -32.10
N ASP A 350 -3.89 0.70 -32.24
CA ASP A 350 -3.52 1.32 -33.51
C ASP A 350 -2.08 0.94 -33.93
N ALA A 351 -1.21 0.62 -32.96
CA ALA A 351 0.10 0.03 -33.22
C ALA A 351 0.04 -1.43 -33.70
N GLY A 352 -1.13 -2.07 -33.74
CA GLY A 352 -1.31 -3.46 -34.19
C GLY A 352 -0.79 -4.50 -33.20
N SER A 353 -0.67 -4.15 -31.91
CA SER A 353 -0.33 -5.11 -30.85
C SER A 353 -1.52 -6.04 -30.56
N TYR A 354 -1.30 -7.17 -29.90
CA TYR A 354 -2.40 -8.03 -29.48
C TYR A 354 -2.99 -7.61 -28.11
N PRO A 355 -4.32 -7.67 -27.93
CA PRO A 355 -4.96 -7.24 -26.68
C PRO A 355 -4.62 -8.11 -25.46
N TRP A 356 -4.28 -9.39 -25.63
CA TRP A 356 -3.92 -10.26 -24.49
C TRP A 356 -2.63 -9.85 -23.78
N SER A 357 -1.73 -9.12 -24.47
CA SER A 357 -0.57 -8.46 -23.86
C SER A 357 -0.98 -7.46 -22.76
N PHE A 358 -2.23 -6.97 -22.82
CA PHE A 358 -2.81 -6.01 -21.88
C PHE A 358 -3.97 -6.61 -21.08
N SER A 359 -4.15 -7.93 -21.09
CA SER A 359 -5.27 -8.63 -20.41
C SER A 359 -5.42 -8.25 -18.93
N GLY A 360 -4.31 -8.09 -18.21
CA GLY A 360 -4.30 -7.62 -16.82
C GLY A 360 -4.88 -6.20 -16.68
N VAL A 361 -4.50 -5.28 -17.56
CA VAL A 361 -4.99 -3.89 -17.56
C VAL A 361 -6.44 -3.83 -18.01
N LEU A 362 -6.84 -4.56 -19.05
CA LEU A 362 -8.24 -4.65 -19.50
C LEU A 362 -9.15 -5.18 -18.37
N GLY A 363 -8.73 -6.23 -17.67
CA GLY A 363 -9.47 -6.76 -16.52
C GLY A 363 -9.53 -5.80 -15.32
N LEU A 364 -8.55 -4.91 -15.16
CA LEU A 364 -8.63 -3.80 -14.21
C LEU A 364 -9.61 -2.73 -14.71
N ALA A 365 -9.51 -2.32 -15.97
CA ALA A 365 -10.35 -1.29 -16.59
C ALA A 365 -11.85 -1.64 -16.48
N GLU A 366 -12.23 -2.90 -16.73
CA GLU A 366 -13.61 -3.40 -16.56
C GLU A 366 -14.17 -3.13 -15.14
N ARG A 367 -13.32 -3.22 -14.11
CA ARG A 367 -13.72 -3.03 -12.70
C ARG A 367 -13.55 -1.61 -12.20
N CYS A 368 -12.57 -0.90 -12.73
CA CYS A 368 -12.06 0.34 -12.17
C CYS A 368 -12.46 1.58 -12.96
N LEU A 369 -12.72 1.50 -14.28
CA LEU A 369 -13.22 2.64 -15.03
C LEU A 369 -14.58 3.13 -14.50
N ASP A 370 -14.82 4.42 -14.68
CA ASP A 370 -16.10 5.02 -14.40
C ASP A 370 -17.10 4.57 -15.47
N PRO A 371 -18.30 4.08 -15.11
CA PRO A 371 -19.32 3.74 -16.09
C PRO A 371 -19.71 4.91 -17.04
N ALA A 372 -19.46 6.16 -16.64
CA ALA A 372 -19.62 7.33 -17.51
C ALA A 372 -18.70 7.32 -18.75
N ASP A 373 -17.58 6.58 -18.74
CA ASP A 373 -16.65 6.48 -19.87
C ASP A 373 -17.19 5.64 -21.04
N THR A 374 -18.39 5.07 -20.91
CA THR A 374 -19.01 4.20 -21.92
C THR A 374 -19.11 4.86 -23.30
N GLU A 375 -19.55 6.13 -23.36
CA GLU A 375 -19.74 6.84 -24.64
C GLU A 375 -18.40 7.10 -25.34
N ARG A 376 -17.35 7.41 -24.57
CA ARG A 376 -15.99 7.58 -25.09
C ARG A 376 -15.41 6.30 -25.67
N LEU A 377 -15.76 5.14 -25.09
CA LEU A 377 -15.26 3.83 -25.51
C LEU A 377 -16.02 3.24 -26.71
N ALA A 378 -17.26 3.65 -26.94
CA ALA A 378 -18.10 3.06 -27.98
C ALA A 378 -17.49 3.09 -29.40
N PRO A 379 -16.82 4.18 -29.85
CA PRO A 379 -16.13 4.19 -31.14
C PRO A 379 -14.98 3.18 -31.21
N LEU A 380 -14.32 2.87 -30.08
CA LEU A 380 -13.17 1.97 -30.07
C LEU A 380 -13.51 0.49 -30.26
N ALA A 381 -14.80 0.15 -30.13
CA ALA A 381 -15.36 -1.16 -30.38
C ALA A 381 -15.57 -1.49 -31.87
N ALA A 382 -15.37 -0.50 -32.76
CA ALA A 382 -15.37 -0.73 -34.20
C ALA A 382 -14.10 -1.47 -34.66
N LEU A 383 -14.19 -2.17 -35.78
CA LEU A 383 -13.03 -2.82 -36.40
C LEU A 383 -12.06 -1.73 -36.91
N PRO A 384 -10.82 -1.66 -36.41
CA PRO A 384 -9.84 -0.71 -36.92
C PRO A 384 -9.31 -1.16 -38.28
N ASP A 385 -8.78 -0.21 -39.06
CA ASP A 385 -7.99 -0.54 -40.26
C ASP A 385 -6.75 -1.35 -39.87
N GLU A 386 -6.40 -2.38 -40.65
CA GLU A 386 -5.21 -3.19 -40.35
C GLU A 386 -3.92 -2.42 -40.68
N PRO A 387 -3.03 -2.19 -39.70
CA PRO A 387 -1.77 -1.50 -39.96
C PRO A 387 -0.81 -2.40 -40.75
N LEU A 388 -0.07 -1.80 -41.70
CA LEU A 388 0.87 -2.49 -42.61
C LEU A 388 1.91 -3.36 -41.90
N ASN A 389 2.34 -2.97 -40.70
CA ASN A 389 3.31 -3.69 -39.86
C ASN A 389 2.67 -4.30 -38.59
N GLY A 390 1.34 -4.41 -38.57
CA GLY A 390 0.58 -4.92 -37.44
C GLY A 390 0.57 -6.43 -37.33
N SER A 391 0.20 -6.94 -36.16
CA SER A 391 -0.02 -8.37 -35.98
C SER A 391 -1.31 -8.79 -36.70
N PRO A 392 -1.29 -9.85 -37.53
CA PRO A 392 -2.48 -10.26 -38.30
C PRO A 392 -3.70 -10.52 -37.43
N GLY A 393 -4.87 -10.00 -37.83
CA GLY A 393 -6.13 -10.20 -37.12
C GLY A 393 -6.26 -9.49 -35.76
N ALA A 394 -5.25 -8.73 -35.32
CA ALA A 394 -5.27 -8.03 -34.04
C ALA A 394 -6.45 -7.05 -33.92
N GLY A 395 -6.84 -6.39 -35.02
CA GLY A 395 -7.96 -5.45 -35.06
C GLY A 395 -9.28 -6.09 -34.62
N GLY A 396 -9.58 -7.31 -35.08
CA GLY A 396 -10.77 -8.05 -34.67
C GLY A 396 -10.79 -8.36 -33.18
N TYR A 397 -9.67 -8.84 -32.64
CA TYR A 397 -9.55 -9.11 -31.20
C TYR A 397 -9.68 -7.84 -30.35
N TRP A 398 -9.16 -6.70 -30.82
CA TRP A 398 -9.36 -5.43 -30.13
C TRP A 398 -10.80 -4.96 -30.15
N ALA A 399 -11.49 -5.08 -31.28
CA ALA A 399 -12.91 -4.77 -31.37
C ALA A 399 -13.72 -5.60 -30.36
N GLU A 400 -13.48 -6.91 -30.28
CA GLU A 400 -14.11 -7.79 -29.29
C GLU A 400 -13.79 -7.39 -27.84
N ALA A 401 -12.54 -7.04 -27.55
CA ALA A 401 -12.11 -6.62 -26.22
C ALA A 401 -12.81 -5.32 -25.78
N PHE A 402 -12.88 -4.32 -26.68
CA PHE A 402 -13.58 -3.06 -26.40
C PHE A 402 -15.10 -3.24 -26.31
N GLN A 403 -15.70 -4.10 -27.14
CA GLN A 403 -17.13 -4.46 -27.03
C GLN A 403 -17.46 -5.05 -25.66
N ARG A 404 -16.62 -5.97 -25.16
CA ARG A 404 -16.78 -6.55 -23.81
C ARG A 404 -16.65 -5.49 -22.73
N LEU A 405 -15.67 -4.60 -22.84
CA LEU A 405 -15.45 -3.52 -21.89
C LEU A 405 -16.67 -2.56 -21.85
N VAL A 406 -17.13 -2.11 -23.01
CA VAL A 406 -18.33 -1.26 -23.15
C VAL A 406 -19.57 -1.94 -22.57
N GLY A 407 -19.78 -3.22 -22.89
CA GLY A 407 -20.90 -3.99 -22.33
C GLY A 407 -20.85 -4.08 -20.81
N THR A 408 -19.66 -4.29 -20.25
CA THR A 408 -19.44 -4.33 -18.80
C THR A 408 -19.72 -2.98 -18.13
N LEU A 409 -19.27 -1.87 -18.73
CA LEU A 409 -19.54 -0.53 -18.20
C LEU A 409 -21.01 -0.15 -18.29
N ARG A 410 -21.70 -0.49 -19.38
CA ARG A 410 -23.16 -0.32 -19.50
C ARG A 410 -23.90 -1.08 -18.41
N MET A 411 -23.58 -2.36 -18.21
CA MET A 411 -24.18 -3.16 -17.16
C MET A 411 -23.96 -2.54 -15.78
N ARG A 412 -22.73 -2.08 -15.49
CA ARG A 412 -22.41 -1.39 -14.24
C ARG A 412 -23.18 -0.07 -14.10
N ALA A 413 -23.33 0.71 -15.17
CA ALA A 413 -24.11 1.95 -15.17
C ALA A 413 -25.58 1.67 -14.84
N THR A 414 -26.19 0.67 -15.49
CA THR A 414 -27.57 0.23 -15.21
C THR A 414 -27.73 -0.19 -13.75
N MET A 415 -26.84 -1.06 -13.24
CA MET A 415 -26.87 -1.48 -11.83
C MET A 415 -26.77 -0.30 -10.86
N LEU A 416 -25.91 0.69 -11.15
CA LEU A 416 -25.79 1.88 -10.31
C LEU A 416 -27.04 2.75 -10.35
N ALA A 417 -27.64 2.95 -11.53
CA ALA A 417 -28.86 3.72 -11.71
C ALA A 417 -30.06 3.09 -10.98
N GLU A 418 -30.17 1.76 -11.01
CA GLU A 418 -31.17 1.01 -10.24
C GLU A 418 -30.98 1.19 -8.73
N LEU A 419 -29.73 1.17 -8.25
CA LEU A 419 -29.42 1.38 -6.83
C LEU A 419 -29.65 2.82 -6.36
N THR A 420 -29.61 3.81 -7.25
CA THR A 420 -29.92 5.21 -6.90
C THR A 420 -31.39 5.57 -7.05
N GLY A 421 -32.24 4.64 -7.52
CA GLY A 421 -33.66 4.89 -7.79
C GLY A 421 -33.89 5.83 -8.98
N THR A 422 -32.87 6.03 -9.83
CA THR A 422 -32.93 6.89 -11.03
C THR A 422 -33.17 6.08 -12.30
N GLY A 423 -33.45 4.78 -12.18
CA GLY A 423 -33.87 3.93 -13.29
C GLY A 423 -35.32 4.25 -13.68
N THR A 424 -35.51 4.77 -14.89
CA THR A 424 -36.81 4.93 -15.53
C THR A 424 -37.55 3.59 -15.50
N GLU A 425 -38.78 3.57 -14.95
CA GLU A 425 -39.68 2.43 -15.16
C GLU A 425 -39.86 2.23 -16.68
N PRO A 426 -39.60 1.03 -17.23
CA PRO A 426 -40.06 0.73 -18.57
C PRO A 426 -41.59 0.65 -18.52
N ALA A 427 -42.23 1.50 -19.32
CA ALA A 427 -43.68 1.51 -19.55
C ALA A 427 -44.17 0.22 -20.24
#